data_AF-A0AAU2J317-F1
#
_entry.id   AF-A0AAU2J317-F1
#
_cell.length_a   1.000
_cell.length_b   1.000
_cell.length_c   1.000
_cell.angle_alpha   90.00
_cell.angle_beta   90.00
_cell.angle_gamma   90.00
#
_symmetry.space_group_name_H-M   'P 1'
#
loop_
_entity.id
_entity.type
_entity.pdbx_description
1 polymer ?
#
loop_
_entity_poly.entity_id
_entity_poly.type
_entity_poly.pdbx_seq_one_letter_code
_entity_poly.pdbx_strand_id
1 'polypeptide(L)'
;MTGLAAASLTSTGEAVQFWLLGTVAVIGALSTVLMKKAVHSALSLAGTMIVLAVFYLANGAYFLGVVQIVVYTGAIMMLFLFVVMLVGVTAADSLKETLKGQRWLAAGCGLGFGVLLIAGIAHASLNSFNGLGTANAAHGGNVEGLASLIFTKYVFAFEITGALLITATVGAMVLTHRERTERAKTQREMSEERVRGKHLPPLPAPGVYARHNAVDIAGLLPDGTPSELTVMQTLRKRGQIRDVSNESLAQLKALEQRSEERLGRDNEEEGAAK
;
A
#
# COMPACT_ATOMS: atom_id res chain seq x y z
N MET A 1 3.02 42.19 -34.93
CA MET A 1 2.54 40.82 -35.26
C MET A 1 3.65 39.88 -35.74
N THR A 2 4.77 40.37 -36.28
CA THR A 2 5.89 39.54 -36.78
C THR A 2 6.79 38.94 -35.68
N GLY A 3 6.92 39.56 -34.51
CA GLY A 3 7.73 39.05 -33.40
C GLY A 3 7.13 37.85 -32.65
N LEU A 4 5.79 37.80 -32.53
CA LEU A 4 5.08 36.67 -31.91
C LEU A 4 5.19 35.40 -32.77
N ALA A 5 5.06 35.53 -34.09
CA ALA A 5 5.16 34.41 -35.02
C ALA A 5 6.56 33.76 -35.02
N ALA A 6 7.63 34.57 -34.91
CA ALA A 6 9.00 34.08 -34.84
C ALA A 6 9.32 33.40 -33.49
N ALA A 7 8.76 33.90 -32.37
CA ALA A 7 8.90 33.29 -31.05
C ALA A 7 8.11 31.96 -30.89
N SER A 8 7.13 31.72 -31.76
CA SER A 8 6.31 30.50 -31.78
C SER A 8 6.80 29.43 -32.78
N LEU A 9 7.94 29.62 -33.44
CA LEU A 9 8.53 28.60 -34.32
C LEU A 9 9.22 27.53 -33.47
N THR A 10 8.47 26.51 -33.08
CA THR A 10 9.01 25.29 -32.46
C THR A 10 9.84 24.52 -33.47
N SER A 11 11.05 24.11 -33.09
CA SER A 11 11.87 23.24 -33.96
C SER A 11 11.16 21.91 -34.19
N THR A 12 11.32 21.31 -35.37
CA THR A 12 10.75 19.98 -35.66
C THR A 12 11.15 18.95 -34.60
N GLY A 13 12.39 19.02 -34.08
CA GLY A 13 12.85 18.12 -33.01
C GLY A 13 12.10 18.32 -31.69
N GLU A 14 11.89 19.58 -31.28
CA GLU A 14 11.12 19.93 -30.08
C GLU A 14 9.66 19.51 -30.20
N ALA A 15 9.05 19.71 -31.37
CA ALA A 15 7.67 19.31 -31.63
C ALA A 15 7.50 17.78 -31.58
N VAL A 16 8.43 17.03 -32.20
CA VAL A 16 8.43 15.56 -32.15
C VAL A 16 8.61 15.07 -30.72
N GLN A 17 9.57 15.63 -29.98
CA GLN A 17 9.77 15.31 -28.57
C GLN A 17 8.50 15.59 -27.75
N PHE A 18 7.85 16.74 -27.97
CA PHE A 18 6.63 17.12 -27.25
C PHE A 18 5.49 16.15 -27.48
N TRP A 19 5.19 15.83 -28.74
CA TRP A 19 4.07 14.92 -29.04
C TRP A 19 4.33 13.48 -28.60
N LEU A 20 5.58 13.01 -28.73
CA LEU A 20 5.96 11.68 -28.26
C LEU A 20 5.85 11.58 -26.73
N LEU A 21 6.58 12.42 -26.01
CA LEU A 21 6.63 12.39 -24.55
C LEU A 21 5.29 12.81 -23.93
N GLY A 22 4.58 13.75 -24.56
CA GLY A 22 3.28 14.22 -24.09
C GLY A 22 2.25 13.10 -24.11
N THR A 23 2.22 12.33 -25.21
CA THR A 23 1.36 11.14 -25.31
C THR A 23 1.71 10.10 -24.25
N VAL A 24 3.01 9.82 -24.04
CA VAL A 24 3.47 8.89 -23.00
C VAL A 24 3.07 9.39 -21.60
N ALA A 25 3.19 10.69 -21.32
CA ALA A 25 2.81 11.28 -20.03
C ALA A 25 1.30 11.14 -19.77
N VAL A 26 0.46 11.42 -20.76
CA VAL A 26 -1.01 11.27 -20.66
C VAL A 26 -1.40 9.80 -20.45
N ILE A 27 -0.80 8.88 -21.21
CA ILE A 27 -1.05 7.43 -21.03
C ILE A 27 -0.61 6.98 -19.63
N GLY A 28 0.52 7.46 -19.13
CA GLY A 28 1.01 7.14 -17.79
C GLY A 28 0.13 7.73 -16.67
N ALA A 29 -0.36 8.95 -16.85
CA ALA A 29 -1.29 9.58 -15.91
C ALA A 29 -2.63 8.84 -15.87
N LEU A 30 -3.16 8.48 -17.04
CA LEU A 30 -4.39 7.71 -17.16
C LEU A 30 -4.23 6.31 -16.55
N SER A 31 -3.10 5.65 -16.83
CA SER A 31 -2.78 4.32 -16.31
C SER A 31 -2.65 4.33 -14.78
N THR A 32 -2.16 5.40 -14.17
CA THR A 32 -2.13 5.57 -12.69
C THR A 32 -3.53 5.45 -12.08
N VAL A 33 -4.55 6.02 -12.73
CA VAL A 33 -5.94 6.02 -12.21
C VAL A 33 -6.68 4.73 -12.57
N LEU A 34 -6.40 4.16 -13.75
CA LEU A 34 -7.12 2.98 -14.24
C LEU A 34 -6.56 1.65 -13.72
N MET A 35 -5.31 1.61 -13.25
CA MET A 35 -4.67 0.37 -12.79
C MET A 35 -5.18 -0.10 -11.44
N LYS A 36 -5.60 -1.37 -11.40
CA LYS A 36 -6.11 -2.02 -10.17
C LYS A 36 -5.01 -2.32 -9.14
N LYS A 37 -3.80 -2.63 -9.60
CA LYS A 37 -2.67 -2.94 -8.71
C LYS A 37 -1.94 -1.65 -8.35
N ALA A 38 -1.91 -1.31 -7.06
CA ALA A 38 -1.30 -0.09 -6.55
C ALA A 38 0.18 0.06 -6.94
N VAL A 39 0.94 -1.05 -6.99
CA VAL A 39 2.36 -1.03 -7.44
C VAL A 39 2.49 -0.59 -8.89
N HIS A 40 1.60 -1.05 -9.78
CA HIS A 40 1.67 -0.69 -11.20
C HIS A 40 1.21 0.76 -11.41
N SER A 41 0.17 1.19 -10.68
CA SER A 41 -0.27 2.58 -10.64
C SER A 41 0.88 3.52 -10.22
N ALA A 42 1.59 3.18 -9.13
CA ALA A 42 2.74 3.94 -8.66
C ALA A 42 3.90 3.97 -9.68
N LEU A 43 4.23 2.84 -10.32
CA LEU A 43 5.28 2.81 -11.35
C LEU A 43 4.90 3.65 -12.58
N SER A 44 3.62 3.63 -12.98
CA SER A 44 3.10 4.47 -14.05
C SER A 44 3.23 5.95 -13.71
N LEU A 45 2.92 6.33 -12.47
CA LEU A 45 3.07 7.70 -11.98
C LEU A 45 4.55 8.12 -11.95
N ALA A 46 5.46 7.22 -11.54
CA ALA A 46 6.91 7.44 -11.58
C ALA A 46 7.38 7.76 -13.01
N GLY A 47 6.91 6.97 -13.99
CA GLY A 47 7.18 7.21 -15.41
C GLY A 47 6.71 8.59 -15.86
N THR A 48 5.48 8.98 -15.52
CA THR A 48 4.96 10.32 -15.83
C THR A 48 5.81 11.43 -15.19
N MET A 49 6.26 11.27 -13.93
CA MET A 49 7.11 12.27 -13.26
C MET A 49 8.48 12.43 -13.94
N ILE A 50 9.07 11.34 -14.44
CA ILE A 50 10.30 11.38 -15.25
C ILE A 50 10.06 12.14 -16.55
N VAL A 51 8.95 11.86 -17.25
CA VAL A 51 8.62 12.57 -18.48
C VAL A 51 8.41 14.07 -18.24
N LEU A 52 7.74 14.45 -17.14
CA LEU A 52 7.62 15.84 -16.72
C LEU A 52 8.98 16.49 -16.43
N ALA A 53 9.91 15.76 -15.81
CA ALA A 53 11.27 16.27 -15.60
C ALA A 53 11.98 16.55 -16.93
N VAL A 54 11.84 15.66 -17.92
CA VAL A 54 12.37 15.89 -19.27
C VAL A 54 11.73 17.12 -19.90
N PHE A 55 10.44 17.35 -19.69
CA PHE A 55 9.79 18.59 -20.13
C PHE A 55 10.36 19.83 -19.46
N TYR A 56 10.62 19.81 -18.15
CA TYR A 56 11.25 20.93 -17.46
C TYR A 56 12.64 21.23 -18.01
N LEU A 57 13.47 20.19 -18.21
CA LEU A 57 14.80 20.34 -18.79
C LEU A 57 14.73 20.91 -20.21
N ALA A 58 13.82 20.41 -21.04
CA ALA A 58 13.63 20.87 -22.42
C ALA A 58 13.15 22.33 -22.50
N ASN A 59 12.35 22.78 -21.53
CA ASN A 59 11.88 24.17 -21.45
C ASN A 59 12.91 25.11 -20.78
N GLY A 60 14.10 24.64 -20.40
CA GLY A 60 15.13 25.46 -19.76
C GLY A 60 14.95 25.68 -18.26
N ALA A 61 14.08 24.91 -17.60
CA ALA A 61 13.89 24.89 -16.15
C ALA A 61 14.80 23.83 -15.51
N TYR A 62 16.12 24.01 -15.62
CA TYR A 62 17.10 22.99 -15.25
C TYR A 62 17.06 22.58 -13.77
N PHE A 63 16.99 23.56 -12.86
CA PHE A 63 16.92 23.28 -11.43
C PHE A 63 15.66 22.46 -11.09
N LEU A 64 14.50 22.89 -11.58
CA LEU A 64 13.23 22.23 -11.31
C LEU A 64 13.20 20.82 -11.91
N GLY A 65 13.75 20.62 -13.11
CA GLY A 65 13.87 19.31 -13.73
C GLY A 65 14.71 18.33 -12.90
N VAL A 66 15.85 18.77 -12.37
CA VAL A 66 16.69 17.93 -11.49
C VAL A 66 15.99 17.62 -10.17
N VAL A 67 15.38 18.63 -9.52
CA VAL A 67 14.60 18.43 -8.29
C VAL A 67 13.43 17.48 -8.51
N GLN A 68 12.77 17.52 -9.67
CA GLN A 68 11.71 16.59 -10.04
C GLN A 68 12.18 15.14 -10.01
N ILE A 69 13.38 14.86 -10.55
CA ILE A 69 13.95 13.51 -10.55
C ILE A 69 14.34 13.09 -9.13
N VAL A 70 15.07 13.95 -8.41
CA VAL A 70 15.63 13.59 -7.10
C VAL A 70 14.56 13.47 -6.03
N VAL A 71 13.63 14.43 -5.95
CA VAL A 71 12.64 14.52 -4.86
C VAL A 71 11.37 13.76 -5.21
N TYR A 72 10.71 14.09 -6.32
CA TYR A 72 9.42 13.47 -6.65
C TYR A 72 9.57 12.01 -7.09
N THR A 73 10.40 11.76 -8.10
CA THR A 73 10.61 10.39 -8.60
C THR A 73 11.53 9.58 -7.67
N GLY A 74 12.54 10.21 -7.07
CA GLY A 74 13.47 9.54 -6.17
C GLY A 74 12.85 9.31 -4.79
N ALA A 75 12.78 10.33 -3.95
CA ALA A 75 12.41 10.17 -2.55
C ALA A 75 10.92 9.83 -2.33
N ILE A 76 10.01 10.65 -2.88
CA ILE A 76 8.58 10.56 -2.60
C ILE A 76 7.98 9.30 -3.21
N MET A 77 8.26 9.02 -4.48
CA MET A 77 7.72 7.84 -5.15
C MET A 77 8.24 6.53 -4.55
N MET A 78 9.53 6.47 -4.18
CA MET A 78 10.08 5.27 -3.54
C MET A 78 9.47 5.04 -2.16
N LEU A 79 9.25 6.11 -1.38
CA LEU A 79 8.50 6.01 -0.11
C LEU A 79 7.08 5.49 -0.35
N PHE A 80 6.39 6.02 -1.36
CA PHE A 80 5.03 5.57 -1.70
C PHE A 80 5.00 4.09 -2.11
N LEU A 81 5.92 3.66 -2.98
CA LEU A 81 6.07 2.27 -3.38
C LEU A 81 6.35 1.36 -2.18
N PHE A 82 7.23 1.79 -1.27
CA PHE A 82 7.56 1.04 -0.06
C PHE A 82 6.33 0.89 0.85
N VAL A 83 5.58 1.98 1.07
CA VAL A 83 4.36 1.95 1.87
C VAL A 83 3.30 1.04 1.27
N VAL A 84 3.03 1.18 -0.03
CA VAL A 84 2.06 0.32 -0.74
C VAL A 84 2.46 -1.15 -0.67
N MET A 85 3.76 -1.45 -0.77
CA MET A 85 4.26 -2.81 -0.67
C MET A 85 4.18 -3.37 0.76
N LEU A 86 4.53 -2.57 1.77
CA LEU A 86 4.43 -2.95 3.19
C LEU A 86 3.00 -3.20 3.64
N VAL A 87 2.05 -2.36 3.21
CA VAL A 87 0.63 -2.51 3.55
C VAL A 87 0.04 -3.77 2.90
N GLY A 88 0.71 -4.35 1.91
CA GLY A 88 0.29 -5.61 1.31
C GLY A 88 -1.08 -5.48 0.68
N VAL A 89 -1.26 -4.47 -0.18
CA VAL A 89 -2.54 -4.13 -0.79
C VAL A 89 -2.94 -5.21 -1.82
N THR A 90 -3.47 -6.34 -1.35
CA THR A 90 -4.39 -7.20 -2.11
C THR A 90 -5.80 -6.61 -2.07
N ALA A 91 -5.93 -5.30 -2.26
CA ALA A 91 -7.23 -4.67 -2.47
C ALA A 91 -7.67 -4.95 -3.91
N ALA A 92 -8.04 -6.21 -4.17
CA ALA A 92 -9.20 -6.46 -5.00
C ALA A 92 -10.44 -6.08 -4.17
N ASP A 93 -10.52 -4.82 -3.73
CA ASP A 93 -11.70 -4.35 -3.03
C ASP A 93 -12.85 -4.40 -4.02
N SER A 94 -13.88 -5.10 -3.58
CA SER A 94 -15.14 -5.33 -4.26
C SER A 94 -15.59 -4.06 -4.99
N LEU A 95 -15.82 -4.17 -6.31
CA LEU A 95 -16.47 -3.15 -7.14
C LEU A 95 -17.95 -2.94 -6.75
N LYS A 96 -18.34 -3.23 -5.50
CA LYS A 96 -19.64 -2.84 -4.96
C LYS A 96 -19.62 -1.32 -4.77
N GLU A 97 -20.24 -0.64 -5.72
CA GLU A 97 -20.65 0.75 -5.51
C GLU A 97 -21.52 0.82 -4.26
N THR A 98 -21.03 1.49 -3.21
CA THR A 98 -21.84 1.86 -2.04
C THR A 98 -22.97 2.81 -2.45
N LEU A 99 -22.72 3.64 -3.46
CA LEU A 99 -23.68 4.62 -4.00
C LEU A 99 -23.85 4.39 -5.51
N LYS A 100 -25.02 3.88 -5.92
CA LYS A 100 -25.32 3.59 -7.33
C LYS A 100 -25.14 4.86 -8.17
N GLY A 101 -24.28 4.80 -9.18
CA GLY A 101 -24.06 5.92 -10.12
C GLY A 101 -22.94 6.90 -9.75
N GLN A 102 -22.26 6.72 -8.61
CA GLN A 102 -21.14 7.57 -8.22
C GLN A 102 -19.99 7.57 -9.26
N ARG A 103 -19.70 6.41 -9.88
CA ARG A 103 -18.63 6.32 -10.89
C ARG A 103 -18.95 7.14 -12.14
N TRP A 104 -20.20 7.11 -12.60
CA TRP A 104 -20.65 7.89 -13.74
C TRP A 104 -20.67 9.39 -13.44
N LEU A 105 -21.12 9.77 -12.24
CA LEU A 105 -21.06 11.16 -11.78
C LEU A 105 -19.61 11.66 -11.70
N ALA A 106 -18.71 10.88 -11.10
CA ALA A 106 -17.30 11.23 -10.98
C ALA A 106 -16.61 11.33 -12.35
N ALA A 107 -16.92 10.42 -13.28
CA ALA A 107 -16.45 10.50 -14.66
C ALA A 107 -16.98 11.75 -15.38
N GLY A 108 -18.27 12.07 -15.21
CA GLY A 108 -18.89 13.27 -15.76
C GLY A 108 -18.28 14.55 -15.21
N CYS A 109 -18.06 14.64 -13.90
CA CYS A 109 -17.39 15.77 -13.25
C CYS A 109 -15.93 15.91 -13.72
N GLY A 110 -15.19 14.80 -13.80
CA GLY A 110 -13.81 14.81 -14.26
C GLY A 110 -13.69 15.28 -15.72
N LEU A 111 -14.55 14.77 -16.61
CA LEU A 111 -14.60 15.19 -18.00
C LEU A 111 -15.05 16.65 -18.14
N GLY A 112 -16.09 17.07 -17.40
CA GLY A 112 -16.57 18.44 -17.38
C GLY A 112 -15.51 19.43 -16.91
N PHE A 113 -14.78 19.09 -15.85
CA PHE A 113 -13.64 19.88 -15.37
C PHE A 113 -12.53 19.98 -16.41
N GLY A 114 -12.19 18.87 -17.07
CA GLY A 114 -11.19 18.85 -18.14
C GLY A 114 -11.59 19.73 -19.34
N VAL A 115 -12.83 19.65 -19.79
CA VAL A 115 -13.36 20.51 -20.87
C VAL A 115 -13.33 21.98 -20.46
N LEU A 116 -13.74 22.31 -19.23
CA LEU A 116 -13.71 23.67 -18.73
C LEU A 116 -12.28 24.24 -18.68
N LEU A 117 -11.31 23.43 -18.24
CA LEU A 117 -9.89 23.80 -18.23
C LEU A 117 -9.37 24.06 -19.65
N ILE A 118 -9.65 23.15 -20.59
CA ILE A 118 -9.22 23.29 -21.99
C ILE A 118 -9.86 24.53 -22.62
N ALA A 119 -11.16 24.74 -22.41
CA ALA A 119 -11.86 25.92 -22.89
C ALA A 119 -11.27 27.21 -22.29
N GLY A 120 -10.99 27.21 -20.98
CA GLY A 120 -10.38 28.35 -20.28
C GLY A 120 -9.00 28.68 -20.82
N ILE A 121 -8.15 27.68 -21.08
CA ILE A 121 -6.83 27.86 -21.67
C ILE A 121 -6.93 28.32 -23.13
N ALA A 122 -7.85 27.74 -23.92
CA ALA A 122 -8.05 28.11 -25.32
C ALA A 122 -8.57 29.55 -25.50
N HIS A 123 -9.38 30.02 -24.55
CA HIS A 123 -9.93 31.38 -24.55
C HIS A 123 -9.01 32.41 -23.89
N ALA A 124 -7.97 31.97 -23.17
CA ALA A 124 -6.98 32.85 -22.57
C ALA A 124 -6.08 33.45 -23.67
N SER A 125 -6.23 34.75 -23.92
CA SER A 125 -5.34 35.47 -24.82
C SER A 125 -4.04 35.82 -24.09
N LEU A 126 -2.93 35.24 -24.53
CA LEU A 126 -1.59 35.62 -24.08
C LEU A 126 -1.09 36.77 -24.97
N ASN A 127 -1.09 37.99 -24.42
CA ASN A 127 -0.59 39.18 -25.12
C ASN A 127 0.94 39.22 -25.25
N SER A 128 1.65 38.46 -24.41
CA SER A 128 3.12 38.38 -24.40
C SER A 128 3.60 37.03 -23.91
N PHE A 129 4.51 36.41 -24.64
CA PHE A 129 5.24 35.21 -24.21
C PHE A 129 6.72 35.55 -24.03
N ASN A 130 7.13 35.76 -22.77
CA ASN A 130 8.54 35.83 -22.41
C ASN A 130 8.96 34.41 -21.99
N GLY A 131 9.56 33.67 -22.92
CA GLY A 131 10.03 32.31 -22.65
C GLY A 131 11.05 32.27 -21.50
N LEU A 132 11.26 31.09 -20.92
CA LEU A 132 12.17 30.93 -19.78
C LEU A 132 13.62 31.30 -20.10
N GLY A 133 14.04 31.21 -21.37
CA GLY A 133 15.39 31.60 -21.80
C GLY A 133 15.70 33.08 -21.54
N THR A 134 14.77 33.99 -21.85
CA THR A 134 14.98 35.43 -21.61
C THR A 134 14.93 35.78 -20.13
N ALA A 135 14.03 35.13 -19.38
CA ALA A 135 13.92 35.30 -17.93
C ALA A 135 15.19 34.83 -17.20
N ASN A 136 15.72 33.65 -17.56
CA ASN A 136 16.94 33.08 -16.99
C ASN A 136 18.17 33.95 -17.32
N ALA A 137 18.30 34.41 -18.57
CA ALA A 137 19.41 35.26 -18.99
C ALA A 137 19.47 36.59 -18.22
N ALA A 138 18.32 37.19 -17.91
CA ALA A 138 18.24 38.42 -17.15
C ALA A 138 18.76 38.31 -15.71
N HIS A 139 18.86 37.09 -15.16
CA HIS A 139 19.24 36.85 -13.77
C HIS A 139 20.54 36.03 -13.62
N GLY A 140 21.36 35.96 -14.69
CA GLY A 140 22.64 35.27 -14.67
C GLY A 140 22.57 33.74 -14.76
N GLY A 141 21.37 33.16 -14.93
CA GLY A 141 21.15 31.72 -14.99
C GLY A 141 19.85 31.29 -14.30
N ASN A 142 19.46 30.02 -14.51
CA ASN A 142 18.23 29.48 -13.92
C ASN A 142 18.35 29.30 -12.39
N VAL A 143 19.50 28.84 -11.92
CA VAL A 143 19.74 28.55 -10.49
C VAL A 143 19.97 29.85 -9.72
N GLU A 144 20.81 30.72 -10.26
CA GLU A 144 21.18 32.01 -9.69
C GLU A 144 19.96 32.93 -9.57
N GLY A 145 19.13 32.99 -10.63
CA GLY A 145 17.88 33.73 -10.60
C GLY A 145 16.90 33.19 -9.57
N LEU A 146 16.73 31.87 -9.50
CA LEU A 146 15.86 31.26 -8.51
C LEU A 146 16.35 31.52 -7.07
N ALA A 147 17.65 31.38 -6.83
CA ALA A 147 18.25 31.67 -5.52
C ALA A 147 18.03 33.13 -5.11
N SER A 148 18.25 34.08 -6.03
CA SER A 148 17.98 35.50 -5.79
C SER A 148 16.52 35.73 -5.39
N LEU A 149 15.56 35.15 -6.13
CA LEU A 149 14.14 35.28 -5.81
C LEU A 149 13.79 34.67 -4.44
N ILE A 150 14.29 33.46 -4.15
CA ILE A 150 14.01 32.75 -2.88
C ILE A 150 14.53 33.54 -1.69
N PHE A 151 15.77 34.04 -1.76
CA PHE A 151 16.41 34.70 -0.61
C PHE A 151 16.12 36.19 -0.47
N THR A 152 15.50 36.84 -1.47
CA THR A 152 15.12 38.25 -1.38
C THR A 152 13.61 38.43 -1.25
N LYS A 153 12.85 38.05 -2.27
CA LYS A 153 11.41 38.29 -2.36
C LYS A 153 10.59 37.24 -1.62
N TYR A 154 11.02 35.98 -1.67
CA TYR A 154 10.27 34.84 -1.15
C TYR A 154 10.85 34.26 0.15
N VAL A 155 11.68 35.02 0.87
CA VAL A 155 12.34 34.56 2.11
C VAL A 155 11.34 34.06 3.15
N PHE A 156 10.20 34.74 3.26
CA PHE A 156 9.15 34.34 4.19
C PHE A 156 8.46 33.03 3.79
N ALA A 157 8.22 32.82 2.49
CA ALA A 157 7.68 31.57 1.98
C ALA A 157 8.68 30.41 2.17
N PHE A 158 9.97 30.68 1.98
CA PHE A 158 11.04 29.72 2.26
C PHE A 158 11.06 29.32 3.74
N GLU A 159 11.03 30.30 4.66
CA GLU A 159 11.06 30.03 6.11
C GLU A 159 9.83 29.24 6.58
N ILE A 160 8.63 29.61 6.11
CA ILE A 160 7.41 28.86 6.40
C ILE A 160 7.50 27.43 5.88
N THR A 161 8.05 27.23 4.68
CA THR A 161 8.25 25.88 4.13
C THR A 161 9.24 25.08 4.99
N GLY A 162 10.30 25.71 5.50
CA GLY A 162 11.22 25.10 6.46
C GLY A 162 10.52 24.68 7.75
N ALA A 163 9.74 25.57 8.35
CA ALA A 163 8.93 25.27 9.54
C ALA A 163 7.92 24.14 9.30
N LEU A 164 7.30 24.11 8.12
CA LEU A 164 6.41 23.03 7.69
C LEU A 164 7.13 21.69 7.63
N LEU A 165 8.35 21.64 7.07
CA LEU A 165 9.14 20.40 6.99
C LEU A 165 9.54 19.89 8.37
N ILE A 166 9.99 20.78 9.27
CA ILE A 166 10.31 20.43 10.66
C ILE A 166 9.06 19.85 11.34
N THR A 167 7.92 20.55 11.21
CA THR A 167 6.65 20.12 11.80
C THR A 167 6.20 18.77 11.24
N ALA A 168 6.34 18.54 9.93
CA ALA A 168 6.02 17.27 9.30
C ALA A 168 6.91 16.12 9.82
N THR A 169 8.22 16.36 9.99
CA THR A 169 9.14 15.37 10.57
C THR A 169 8.78 15.04 12.03
N VAL A 170 8.53 16.06 12.86
CA VAL A 170 8.09 15.86 14.24
C VAL A 170 6.75 15.13 14.29
N GLY A 171 5.78 15.53 13.47
CA GLY A 171 4.47 14.89 13.37
C GLY A 171 4.55 13.42 12.97
N ALA A 172 5.38 13.09 11.97
CA ALA A 172 5.63 11.71 11.58
C ALA A 172 6.30 10.89 12.68
N MET A 173 7.27 11.47 13.41
CA MET A 173 7.92 10.82 14.56
C MET A 173 6.92 10.52 15.66
N VAL A 174 6.11 11.50 16.08
CA VAL A 174 5.09 11.33 17.13
C VAL A 174 4.05 10.29 16.71
N LEU A 175 3.58 10.31 15.46
CA LEU A 175 2.57 9.37 14.97
C LEU A 175 3.08 7.92 14.89
N THR A 176 4.37 7.73 14.61
CA THR A 176 4.99 6.40 14.54
C THR A 176 5.59 5.94 15.86
N HIS A 177 5.74 6.85 16.83
CA HIS A 177 6.26 6.52 18.16
C HIS A 177 5.23 5.70 18.93
N ARG A 178 5.46 4.38 18.98
CA ARG A 178 4.68 3.49 19.80
C ARG A 178 5.19 3.55 21.24
N GLU A 179 4.56 4.37 22.07
CA GLU A 179 4.76 4.27 23.51
C GLU A 179 4.31 2.90 24.00
N ARG A 180 5.21 2.17 24.66
CA ARG A 180 4.83 0.96 25.39
C ARG A 180 4.14 1.44 26.67
N THR A 181 2.82 1.44 26.66
CA THR A 181 1.97 1.76 27.83
C THR A 181 2.15 0.77 28.98
N GLU A 182 2.68 -0.42 28.69
CA GLU A 182 3.01 -1.43 29.68
C GLU A 182 4.53 -1.66 29.75
N ARG A 183 5.03 -1.85 30.97
CA ARG A 183 6.41 -2.28 31.19
C ARG A 183 6.62 -3.61 30.46
N ALA A 184 7.73 -3.74 29.74
CA ALA A 184 8.13 -5.04 29.20
C ALA A 184 8.23 -6.06 30.36
N LYS A 185 7.44 -7.14 30.27
CA LYS A 185 7.47 -8.21 31.28
C LYS A 185 8.87 -8.82 31.32
N THR A 186 9.38 -9.02 32.52
CA THR A 186 10.66 -9.71 32.71
C THR A 186 10.51 -11.21 32.42
N GLN A 187 11.61 -11.90 32.14
CA GLN A 187 11.57 -13.37 31.95
C GLN A 187 10.95 -14.08 33.17
N ARG A 188 11.20 -13.56 34.39
CA ARG A 188 10.61 -14.11 35.62
C ARG A 188 9.10 -13.98 35.66
N GLU A 189 8.56 -12.81 35.33
CA GLU A 189 7.11 -12.58 35.25
C GLU A 189 6.44 -13.44 34.18
N MET A 190 7.06 -13.58 33.00
CA MET A 190 6.55 -14.49 31.98
C MET A 190 6.58 -15.94 32.43
N SER A 191 7.59 -16.35 33.20
CA SER A 191 7.67 -17.70 33.78
C SER A 191 6.56 -17.91 34.82
N GLU A 192 6.33 -16.94 35.71
CA GLU A 192 5.28 -17.03 36.73
C GLU A 192 3.88 -17.08 36.10
N GLU A 193 3.61 -16.30 35.04
CA GLU A 193 2.34 -16.37 34.30
C GLU A 193 2.13 -17.72 33.61
N ARG A 194 3.19 -18.33 33.05
CA ARG A 194 3.10 -19.69 32.49
C ARG A 194 2.75 -20.72 33.56
N VAL A 195 3.34 -20.60 34.75
CA VAL A 195 3.14 -21.55 35.86
C VAL A 195 1.80 -21.35 36.56
N ARG A 196 1.33 -20.10 36.73
CA ARG A 196 -0.01 -19.80 37.27
C ARG A 196 -1.13 -20.00 36.24
N GLY A 197 -0.77 -20.20 34.97
CA GLY A 197 -1.72 -20.48 33.90
C GLY A 197 -2.42 -21.81 34.10
N LYS A 198 -3.54 -21.99 33.40
CA LYS A 198 -4.35 -23.22 33.45
C LYS A 198 -3.59 -24.46 32.98
N HIS A 199 -2.46 -24.29 32.29
CA HIS A 199 -1.62 -25.35 31.74
C HIS A 199 -0.16 -25.11 32.16
N LEU A 200 0.33 -25.96 33.05
CA LEU A 200 1.68 -25.93 33.61
C LEU A 200 2.79 -26.31 32.60
N PRO A 201 2.63 -27.34 31.74
CA PRO A 201 3.59 -27.59 30.67
C PRO A 201 3.36 -26.65 29.47
N PRO A 202 4.42 -26.31 28.70
CA PRO A 202 4.22 -25.66 27.41
C PRO A 202 3.29 -26.53 26.55
N LEU A 203 2.35 -25.88 25.86
CA LEU A 203 1.49 -26.59 24.91
C LEU A 203 2.38 -27.35 23.92
N PRO A 204 2.09 -28.63 23.66
CA PRO A 204 2.82 -29.37 22.65
C PRO A 204 2.67 -28.69 21.28
N ALA A 205 3.63 -28.92 20.39
CA ALA A 205 3.56 -28.36 19.04
C ALA A 205 2.22 -28.71 18.37
N PRO A 206 1.64 -27.80 17.55
CA PRO A 206 0.46 -28.11 16.76
C PRO A 206 0.70 -29.42 15.99
N GLY A 207 -0.21 -30.39 16.12
CA GLY A 207 -0.10 -31.69 15.48
C GLY A 207 0.31 -32.87 16.39
N VAL A 208 0.80 -32.64 17.61
CA VAL A 208 1.24 -33.75 18.52
C VAL A 208 0.09 -34.69 18.91
N TYR A 209 -1.16 -34.21 18.91
CA TYR A 209 -2.37 -35.02 19.09
C TYR A 209 -3.25 -35.09 17.82
N ALA A 210 -2.76 -34.58 16.69
CA ALA A 210 -3.50 -34.67 15.45
C ALA A 210 -3.21 -36.02 14.78
N ARG A 211 -4.27 -36.72 14.36
CA ARG A 211 -4.13 -37.91 13.51
C ARG A 211 -3.78 -37.57 12.05
N HIS A 212 -3.64 -36.29 11.75
CA HIS A 212 -3.30 -35.77 10.44
C HIS A 212 -2.25 -34.65 10.57
N ASN A 213 -1.25 -34.63 9.70
CA ASN A 213 -0.22 -33.59 9.64
C ASN A 213 -0.70 -32.26 9.04
N ALA A 214 -2.03 -32.06 8.93
CA ALA A 214 -2.60 -30.86 8.34
C ALA A 214 -2.86 -29.81 9.43
N VAL A 215 -2.35 -28.60 9.22
CA VAL A 215 -2.42 -27.49 10.20
C VAL A 215 -3.82 -26.90 10.38
N ASP A 216 -4.76 -27.26 9.50
CA ASP A 216 -6.14 -26.79 9.42
C ASP A 216 -7.17 -27.87 9.77
N ILE A 217 -6.73 -29.03 10.27
CA ILE A 217 -7.58 -30.11 10.76
C ILE A 217 -7.39 -30.22 12.28
N ALA A 218 -8.49 -30.19 13.03
CA ALA A 218 -8.45 -30.38 14.47
C ALA A 218 -8.14 -31.84 14.83
N GLY A 219 -7.23 -32.04 15.77
CA GLY A 219 -7.10 -33.31 16.48
C GLY A 219 -8.36 -33.61 17.28
N LEU A 220 -8.70 -34.89 17.42
CA LEU A 220 -9.87 -35.34 18.17
C LEU A 220 -9.50 -35.62 19.63
N LEU A 221 -10.37 -35.22 20.54
CA LEU A 221 -10.35 -35.62 21.95
C LEU A 221 -10.78 -37.10 22.09
N PRO A 222 -10.56 -37.74 23.26
CA PRO A 222 -10.99 -39.11 23.51
C PRO A 222 -12.50 -39.35 23.35
N ASP A 223 -13.31 -38.30 23.43
CA ASP A 223 -14.75 -38.35 23.20
C ASP A 223 -15.15 -38.14 21.73
N GLY A 224 -14.17 -38.03 20.82
CA GLY A 224 -14.38 -37.78 19.40
C GLY A 224 -14.68 -36.32 19.04
N THR A 225 -14.66 -35.39 20.00
CA THR A 225 -14.88 -33.96 19.72
C THR A 225 -13.60 -33.26 19.23
N PRO A 226 -13.69 -32.23 18.35
CA PRO A 226 -12.50 -31.54 17.85
C PRO A 226 -11.85 -30.64 18.91
N SER A 227 -10.54 -30.80 19.12
CA SER A 227 -9.75 -29.99 20.03
C SER A 227 -9.28 -28.70 19.38
N GLU A 228 -9.82 -27.57 19.85
CA GLU A 228 -9.42 -26.25 19.34
C GLU A 228 -7.96 -25.86 19.60
N LEU A 229 -7.29 -26.53 20.54
CA LEU A 229 -5.89 -26.27 20.89
C LEU A 229 -4.90 -26.80 19.84
N THR A 230 -5.35 -27.70 18.97
CA THR A 230 -4.50 -28.38 17.99
C THR A 230 -4.39 -27.65 16.65
N VAL A 231 -5.25 -26.65 16.41
CA VAL A 231 -5.30 -25.86 15.17
C VAL A 231 -4.73 -24.46 15.35
N MET A 232 -4.17 -23.92 14.28
CA MET A 232 -3.58 -22.58 14.31
C MET A 232 -4.67 -21.51 14.49
N GLN A 233 -4.51 -20.64 15.51
CA GLN A 233 -5.54 -19.65 15.87
C GLN A 233 -5.94 -18.72 14.71
N THR A 234 -5.00 -18.40 13.82
CA THR A 234 -5.26 -17.52 12.67
C THR A 234 -6.19 -18.16 11.64
N LEU A 235 -6.05 -19.46 11.38
CA LEU A 235 -6.93 -20.22 10.49
C LEU A 235 -8.34 -20.35 11.09
N ARG A 236 -8.42 -20.60 12.41
CA ARG A 236 -9.69 -20.60 13.16
C ARG A 236 -10.44 -19.27 13.02
N LYS A 237 -9.75 -18.16 13.29
CA LYS A 237 -10.36 -16.81 13.21
C LYS A 237 -10.82 -16.45 11.80
N ARG A 238 -10.26 -17.09 10.76
CA ARG A 238 -10.65 -16.89 9.36
C ARG A 238 -11.72 -17.88 8.88
N GLY A 239 -12.17 -18.82 9.72
CA GLY A 239 -13.12 -19.87 9.34
C GLY A 239 -12.56 -20.85 8.30
N GLN A 240 -11.23 -21.03 8.26
CA GLN A 240 -10.54 -21.87 7.29
C GLN A 240 -10.17 -23.25 7.86
N ILE A 241 -10.92 -23.73 8.85
CA ILE A 241 -10.73 -25.06 9.43
C ILE A 241 -11.55 -26.05 8.61
N ARG A 242 -10.93 -27.17 8.25
CA ARG A 242 -11.65 -28.30 7.63
C ARG A 242 -12.24 -29.18 8.71
N ASP A 243 -13.50 -29.59 8.50
CA ASP A 243 -14.13 -30.58 9.35
C ASP A 243 -13.41 -31.93 9.25
N VAL A 244 -13.41 -32.63 10.38
CA VAL A 244 -12.83 -33.97 10.47
C VAL A 244 -13.73 -34.93 9.68
N SER A 245 -13.17 -35.64 8.69
CA SER A 245 -13.96 -36.50 7.81
C SER A 245 -14.69 -37.61 8.59
N ASN A 246 -15.90 -37.99 8.14
CA ASN A 246 -16.65 -39.13 8.70
C ASN A 246 -15.83 -40.43 8.71
N GLU A 247 -14.92 -40.59 7.75
CA GLU A 247 -13.97 -41.71 7.68
C GLU A 247 -12.99 -41.72 8.86
N SER A 248 -12.51 -40.54 9.29
CA SER A 248 -11.66 -40.41 10.46
C SER A 248 -12.43 -40.81 11.72
N LEU A 249 -13.69 -40.38 11.86
CA LEU A 249 -14.54 -40.78 12.99
C LEU A 249 -14.78 -42.30 13.02
N ALA A 250 -15.02 -42.92 11.87
CA ALA A 250 -15.19 -44.37 11.77
C ALA A 250 -13.91 -45.14 12.18
N GLN A 251 -12.73 -44.64 11.78
CA GLN A 251 -11.45 -45.22 12.21
C GLN A 251 -11.18 -45.08 13.70
N LEU A 252 -11.69 -44.02 14.36
CA LEU A 252 -11.58 -43.86 15.82
C LEU A 252 -12.42 -44.91 16.53
N LYS A 253 -13.69 -45.06 16.13
CA LYS A 253 -14.61 -46.05 16.68
C LYS A 253 -14.07 -47.49 16.52
N ALA A 254 -13.46 -47.80 15.37
CA ALA A 254 -12.83 -49.10 15.14
C ALA A 254 -11.57 -49.34 16.00
N LEU A 255 -10.86 -48.27 16.41
CA LEU A 255 -9.72 -48.38 17.33
C LEU A 255 -10.19 -48.60 18.77
N GLU A 256 -11.24 -47.89 19.21
CA GLU A 256 -11.85 -48.08 20.53
C GLU A 256 -12.36 -49.50 20.69
N GLN A 257 -13.13 -49.99 19.72
CA GLN A 257 -13.66 -51.36 19.74
C GLN A 257 -12.55 -52.41 19.86
N ARG A 258 -11.46 -52.27 19.10
CA ARG A 258 -10.28 -53.17 19.24
C ARG A 258 -9.59 -53.04 20.60
N SER A 259 -9.62 -51.86 21.20
CA SER A 259 -9.05 -51.65 22.53
C SER A 259 -9.92 -52.29 23.60
N GLU A 260 -11.24 -52.20 23.48
CA GLU A 260 -12.23 -52.82 24.38
C GLU A 260 -12.14 -54.34 24.32
N GLU A 261 -12.11 -54.92 23.11
CA GLU A 261 -11.89 -56.34 22.86
C GLU A 261 -10.58 -56.84 23.50
N ARG A 262 -9.49 -56.06 23.36
CA ARG A 262 -8.17 -56.43 23.90
C ARG A 262 -8.11 -56.29 25.42
N LEU A 263 -8.83 -55.34 26.00
CA LEU A 263 -8.89 -55.10 27.44
C LEU A 263 -9.94 -56.00 28.14
N GLY A 264 -10.73 -56.76 27.37
CA GLY A 264 -11.72 -57.71 27.90
C GLY A 264 -12.88 -57.03 28.63
N ARG A 265 -13.24 -55.80 28.26
CA ARG A 265 -14.27 -55.00 28.96
C ARG A 265 -15.71 -55.35 28.58
N ASP A 266 -15.91 -56.30 27.67
CA ASP A 266 -17.22 -56.66 27.14
C ASP A 266 -18.09 -57.53 28.09
N ASN A 267 -17.58 -57.92 29.27
CA ASN A 267 -18.22 -58.95 30.11
C ASN A 267 -18.70 -58.52 31.51
N GLU A 268 -18.73 -57.23 31.85
CA GLU A 268 -19.14 -56.81 33.23
C GLU A 268 -20.60 -56.38 33.38
N GLU A 269 -21.38 -56.19 32.30
CA GLU A 269 -22.78 -55.72 32.43
C GLU A 269 -23.84 -56.84 32.48
N GLU A 270 -23.53 -58.10 32.15
CA GLU A 270 -24.50 -59.22 32.27
C GLU A 270 -24.49 -59.94 33.64
N GLY A 271 -23.58 -59.58 34.55
CA GLY A 271 -23.40 -60.26 35.84
C GLY A 271 -24.13 -59.66 37.06
N ALA A 272 -24.74 -58.47 36.95
CA ALA A 272 -25.27 -57.72 38.10
C ALA A 272 -26.80 -57.64 38.18
N ALA A 273 -27.52 -58.51 37.46
CA ALA A 273 -28.96 -58.70 37.63
C ALA A 273 -29.26 -60.16 37.98
N LYS A 274 -29.10 -60.48 39.26
CA LYS A 274 -29.75 -61.61 39.91
C LYS A 274 -30.65 -61.06 41.01
#